data_AF-A0A2S4ZBT8-F1
#
_entry.id   AF-A0A2S4ZBT8-F1
#
_cell.length_a   1.000
_cell.length_b   1.000
_cell.length_c   1.000
_cell.angle_alpha   90.00
_cell.angle_beta   90.00
_cell.angle_gamma   90.00
#
_symmetry.space_group_name_H-M   'P 1'
#
loop_
_entity.id
_entity.type
_entity.pdbx_description
1 polymer ?
#
loop_
_entity_poly.entity_id
_entity_poly.type
_entity_poly.pdbx_seq_one_letter_code
_entity_poly.pdbx_strand_id
1 'polypeptide(L)'
;MTQPQPLLLPHARSPFTEQLAYHRLARLSPRYRWWRPLLGTLVVAVAYMITVVVLMLLLAALGSGMGYPQDDDGWPEFGPVSGTAVDLLCIAVGIPVVLLVVRWIGRRPAGTVSSVTGRLRWRWLLLCVLTALPVVALAMGCTFLLPADGEPESQWVGWPAFGRALAVLVLLVPVQAAAEEYVFRGWLTQTAGAFLRSPWAALLPQAVLFASAHGWGTVWGFADLVVFGVAAGWLTWRTGGLEASIALHTVNNLLAFGVSAAVVDGLTSDETAADASWQLVVFDVLSIALYTAAVAWWLRRRPLDRTAAAPQPPAPLPGYPYGVPVPQQWAGQPGWGPGATGAPPWAGAVGAGPWAGQAGPGADVPLTAPDGAVPPSPTAGRPETGTALPPVSPDAGGDGTDRT
;
A
#
# COMPACT_ATOMS: atom_id res chain seq x y z
N MET A 1 19.16 5.55 67.67
CA MET A 1 18.31 6.12 66.59
C MET A 1 18.82 5.60 65.27
N THR A 2 18.22 4.53 64.76
CA THR A 2 18.52 3.93 63.45
C THR A 2 17.44 4.38 62.47
N GLN A 3 17.81 5.19 61.49
CA GLN A 3 16.92 5.63 60.42
C GLN A 3 16.55 4.41 59.53
N PRO A 4 15.27 4.16 59.24
CA PRO A 4 14.90 3.10 58.31
C PRO A 4 15.26 3.54 56.88
N GLN A 5 16.01 2.70 56.17
CA GLN A 5 16.22 2.91 54.74
C GLN A 5 14.88 2.80 53.99
N PRO A 6 14.56 3.72 53.06
CA PRO A 6 13.40 3.54 52.21
C PRO A 6 13.64 2.31 51.32
N LEU A 7 12.75 1.33 51.41
CA LEU A 7 12.61 0.25 50.45
C LEU A 7 12.40 0.87 49.06
N LEU A 8 13.48 1.00 48.30
CA LEU A 8 13.42 1.20 46.86
C LEU A 8 12.80 -0.07 46.28
N LEU A 9 11.47 -0.08 46.19
CA LEU A 9 10.78 -1.02 45.33
C LEU A 9 11.41 -0.89 43.94
N PRO A 10 11.92 -1.97 43.34
CA PRO A 10 12.40 -1.91 41.97
C PRO A 10 11.26 -1.35 41.13
N HIS A 11 11.55 -0.30 40.35
CA HIS A 11 10.60 0.24 39.39
C HIS A 11 10.02 -0.94 38.62
N ALA A 12 8.72 -1.17 38.73
CA ALA A 12 8.03 -2.23 38.03
C ALA A 12 8.32 -2.04 36.54
N ARG A 13 9.29 -2.80 36.01
CA ARG A 13 9.47 -2.93 34.56
C ARG A 13 8.17 -3.54 34.07
N SER A 14 7.38 -2.73 33.35
CA SER A 14 6.15 -3.14 32.70
C SER A 14 6.30 -4.54 32.09
N PRO A 15 5.37 -5.48 32.33
CA PRO A 15 5.49 -6.84 31.84
C PRO A 15 5.39 -6.83 30.30
N PHE A 16 6.56 -6.86 29.67
CA PHE A 16 6.89 -7.29 28.32
C PHE A 16 5.76 -7.24 27.27
N THR A 17 5.48 -6.03 26.75
CA THR A 17 4.93 -5.91 25.39
C THR A 17 6.06 -6.10 24.39
N GLU A 18 5.98 -7.14 23.57
CA GLU A 18 6.92 -7.38 22.46
C GLU A 18 7.12 -6.09 21.66
N GLN A 19 8.37 -5.67 21.45
CA GLN A 19 8.67 -4.48 20.66
C GLN A 19 8.65 -4.85 19.18
N LEU A 20 7.68 -4.34 18.44
CA LEU A 20 7.52 -4.60 17.02
C LEU A 20 8.33 -3.58 16.21
N ALA A 21 9.30 -4.07 15.45
CA ALA A 21 9.94 -3.28 14.40
C ALA A 21 8.93 -2.87 13.32
N TYR A 22 9.29 -1.85 12.53
CA TYR A 22 8.38 -1.27 11.53
C TYR A 22 7.74 -2.29 10.58
N HIS A 23 8.50 -3.23 10.01
CA HIS A 23 7.96 -4.26 9.12
C HIS A 23 6.96 -5.21 9.82
N ARG A 24 6.98 -5.27 11.16
CA ARG A 24 6.11 -6.15 11.96
C ARG A 24 4.81 -5.48 12.37
N LEU A 25 4.61 -4.19 12.07
CA LEU A 25 3.47 -3.43 12.57
C LEU A 25 2.11 -3.99 12.13
N ALA A 26 2.02 -4.86 11.13
CA ALA A 26 0.75 -5.53 10.77
C ALA A 26 0.17 -6.33 11.94
N ARG A 27 1.02 -6.76 12.88
CA ARG A 27 0.65 -7.45 14.11
C ARG A 27 0.24 -6.52 15.25
N LEU A 28 0.28 -5.20 15.05
CA LEU A 28 -0.13 -4.22 16.07
C LEU A 28 -1.64 -4.24 16.34
N SER A 29 -2.46 -4.88 15.50
CA SER A 29 -3.89 -4.94 15.76
C SER A 29 -4.21 -5.88 16.93
N PRO A 30 -4.97 -5.45 17.96
CA PRO A 30 -5.47 -6.35 19.00
C PRO A 30 -6.38 -7.46 18.45
N ARG A 31 -6.95 -7.25 17.26
CA ARG A 31 -7.81 -8.21 16.56
C ARG A 31 -7.10 -8.82 15.34
N TYR A 32 -5.79 -9.00 15.42
CA TYR A 32 -5.00 -9.58 14.33
C TYR A 32 -5.55 -10.97 13.93
N ARG A 33 -5.62 -11.21 12.62
CA ARG A 33 -5.95 -12.51 12.02
C ARG A 33 -5.01 -12.71 10.84
N TRP A 34 -4.52 -13.93 10.63
CA TRP A 34 -3.50 -14.22 9.62
C TRP A 34 -3.93 -13.91 8.19
N TRP A 35 -5.23 -13.99 7.87
CA TRP A 35 -5.75 -13.73 6.52
C TRP A 35 -5.90 -12.23 6.21
N ARG A 36 -5.90 -11.36 7.22
CA ARG A 36 -6.16 -9.91 7.03
C ARG A 36 -5.11 -9.18 6.21
N PRO A 37 -3.80 -9.41 6.39
CA PRO A 37 -2.80 -8.82 5.52
C PRO A 37 -2.99 -9.22 4.05
N LEU A 38 -3.36 -10.48 3.78
CA LEU A 38 -3.60 -10.97 2.41
C LEU A 38 -4.87 -10.36 1.80
N LEU A 39 -6.00 -10.39 2.53
CA LEU A 39 -7.23 -9.73 2.07
C LEU A 39 -6.99 -8.23 1.86
N GLY A 40 -6.28 -7.58 2.78
CA GLY A 40 -5.96 -6.17 2.66
C GLY A 40 -5.15 -5.87 1.40
N THR A 41 -4.18 -6.71 1.02
CA THR A 41 -3.44 -6.54 -0.24
C THR A 41 -4.34 -6.66 -1.46
N LEU A 42 -5.24 -7.65 -1.48
CA LEU A 42 -6.23 -7.76 -2.56
C LEU A 42 -7.12 -6.51 -2.62
N VAL A 43 -7.59 -6.02 -1.48
CA VAL A 43 -8.44 -4.82 -1.43
C VAL A 43 -7.66 -3.56 -1.81
N VAL A 44 -6.38 -3.41 -1.43
CA VAL A 44 -5.54 -2.30 -1.89
C VAL A 44 -5.44 -2.32 -3.41
N ALA A 45 -5.12 -3.48 -4.01
CA ALA A 45 -4.99 -3.58 -5.46
C ALA A 45 -6.30 -3.24 -6.18
N VAL A 46 -7.42 -3.85 -5.78
CA VAL A 46 -8.72 -3.63 -6.43
C VAL A 46 -9.22 -2.20 -6.20
N ALA A 47 -9.16 -1.68 -4.96
CA ALA A 47 -9.62 -0.33 -4.66
C ALA A 47 -8.75 0.74 -5.35
N TYR A 48 -7.43 0.51 -5.45
CA TYR A 48 -6.54 1.39 -6.22
C TYR A 48 -6.95 1.43 -7.69
N MET A 49 -7.10 0.27 -8.34
CA MET A 49 -7.50 0.19 -9.75
C MET A 49 -8.86 0.86 -10.00
N ILE A 50 -9.86 0.60 -9.15
CA ILE A 50 -11.17 1.25 -9.25
C ILE A 50 -11.04 2.77 -9.10
N THR A 51 -10.26 3.23 -8.12
CA THR A 51 -10.09 4.67 -7.87
C THR A 51 -9.40 5.36 -9.03
N VAL A 52 -8.37 4.75 -9.62
CA VAL A 52 -7.67 5.26 -10.81
C VAL A 52 -8.61 5.31 -12.01
N VAL A 53 -9.36 4.23 -12.29
CA VAL A 53 -10.32 4.21 -13.42
C VAL A 53 -11.39 5.28 -13.24
N VAL A 54 -11.97 5.40 -12.05
CA VAL A 54 -12.97 6.45 -11.77
C VAL A 54 -12.36 7.84 -11.93
N LEU A 55 -11.15 8.07 -11.41
CA LEU A 55 -10.45 9.34 -11.57
C LEU A 55 -10.20 9.67 -13.05
N MET A 56 -9.71 8.72 -13.84
CA MET A 56 -9.46 8.89 -15.28
C MET A 56 -10.75 9.22 -16.03
N LEU A 57 -11.86 8.52 -15.75
CA LEU A 57 -13.16 8.83 -16.37
C LEU A 57 -13.67 10.22 -15.99
N LEU A 58 -13.49 10.63 -14.73
CA LEU A 58 -13.88 11.97 -14.28
C LEU A 58 -13.04 13.05 -14.96
N LEU A 59 -11.71 12.87 -15.03
CA LEU A 59 -10.81 13.79 -15.69
C LEU A 59 -11.08 13.84 -17.19
N ALA A 60 -11.37 12.70 -17.83
CA ALA A 60 -11.75 12.65 -19.23
C ALA A 60 -13.04 13.44 -19.49
N ALA A 61 -14.09 13.21 -18.70
CA ALA A 61 -15.35 13.96 -18.83
C ALA A 61 -15.15 15.47 -18.62
N LEU A 62 -14.31 15.87 -17.67
CA LEU A 62 -13.94 17.27 -17.43
C LEU A 62 -13.14 17.85 -18.61
N GLY A 63 -12.17 17.12 -19.13
CA GLY A 63 -11.35 17.52 -20.28
C GLY A 63 -12.18 17.74 -21.53
N SER A 64 -13.05 16.80 -21.88
CA SER A 64 -14.00 16.94 -23.00
C SER A 64 -14.96 18.12 -22.76
N GLY A 65 -15.47 18.28 -21.53
CA GLY A 65 -16.35 19.40 -21.17
C GLY A 65 -15.67 20.79 -21.24
N MET A 66 -14.35 20.84 -21.06
CA MET A 66 -13.54 22.05 -21.24
C MET A 66 -13.06 22.27 -22.70
N GLY A 67 -13.38 21.34 -23.61
CA GLY A 67 -13.02 21.46 -25.02
C GLY A 67 -11.56 21.12 -25.34
N TYR A 68 -10.91 20.28 -24.53
CA TYR A 68 -9.58 19.75 -24.87
C TYR A 68 -9.64 18.93 -26.17
N PRO A 69 -8.58 18.98 -27.01
CA PRO A 69 -8.44 18.07 -28.15
C PRO A 69 -8.60 16.61 -27.71
N GLN A 70 -9.12 15.77 -28.59
CA GLN A 70 -9.25 14.34 -28.32
C GLN A 70 -8.28 13.57 -29.22
N ASP A 71 -7.74 12.47 -28.72
CA ASP A 71 -6.98 11.50 -29.51
C ASP A 71 -7.91 10.63 -30.38
N ASP A 72 -7.31 9.70 -31.13
CA ASP A 72 -8.03 8.79 -32.03
C ASP A 72 -9.02 7.86 -31.32
N ASP A 73 -8.81 7.62 -30.01
CA ASP A 73 -9.67 6.79 -29.16
C ASP A 73 -10.75 7.62 -28.44
N GLY A 74 -10.77 8.94 -28.64
CA GLY A 74 -11.74 9.85 -28.05
C GLY A 74 -11.44 10.22 -26.60
N TRP A 75 -10.17 10.11 -26.16
CA TRP A 75 -9.70 10.58 -24.86
C TRP A 75 -9.12 12.00 -24.94
N PRO A 76 -9.30 12.86 -23.93
CA PRO A 76 -8.72 14.20 -23.95
C PRO A 76 -7.20 14.19 -23.86
N GLU A 77 -6.56 14.97 -24.72
CA GLU A 77 -5.13 15.19 -24.73
C GLU A 77 -4.78 16.44 -23.90
N PHE A 78 -4.32 16.25 -22.65
CA PHE A 78 -4.10 17.34 -21.70
C PHE A 78 -2.82 18.18 -21.96
N GLY A 79 -1.97 17.74 -22.90
CA GLY A 79 -0.64 18.29 -23.14
C GLY A 79 0.37 17.91 -22.05
N PRO A 80 1.67 18.27 -22.21
CA PRO A 80 2.75 17.65 -21.44
C PRO A 80 2.62 17.87 -19.92
N VAL A 81 2.45 19.13 -19.48
CA VAL A 81 2.43 19.47 -18.04
C VAL A 81 1.19 18.91 -17.34
N SER A 82 0.02 19.05 -17.97
CA SER A 82 -1.24 18.61 -17.37
C SER A 82 -1.37 17.08 -17.44
N GLY A 83 -0.88 16.45 -18.52
CA GLY A 83 -0.78 14.99 -18.65
C GLY A 83 0.07 14.40 -17.53
N THR A 84 1.30 14.90 -17.34
CA THR A 84 2.14 14.50 -16.19
C THR A 84 1.42 14.73 -14.86
N ALA A 85 0.65 15.81 -14.70
CA ALA A 85 -0.12 16.04 -13.48
C ALA A 85 -1.19 14.97 -13.23
N VAL A 86 -1.86 14.51 -14.29
CA VAL A 86 -2.84 13.41 -14.24
C VAL A 86 -2.16 12.11 -13.82
N ASP A 87 -1.00 11.77 -14.39
CA ASP A 87 -0.26 10.55 -14.04
C ASP A 87 0.19 10.56 -12.58
N LEU A 88 0.80 11.67 -12.14
CA LEU A 88 1.22 11.84 -10.74
C LEU A 88 0.03 11.75 -9.77
N LEU A 89 -1.14 12.30 -10.17
CA LEU A 89 -2.35 12.24 -9.36
C LEU A 89 -2.91 10.81 -9.28
N CYS A 90 -2.89 10.06 -10.39
CA CYS A 90 -3.30 8.67 -10.43
C CYS A 90 -2.47 7.81 -9.48
N ILE A 91 -1.16 8.05 -9.38
CA ILE A 91 -0.32 7.37 -8.39
C ILE A 91 -0.64 7.86 -6.97
N ALA A 92 -0.84 9.17 -6.78
CA ALA A 92 -1.10 9.78 -5.49
C ALA A 92 -2.34 9.22 -4.76
N VAL A 93 -3.36 8.72 -5.48
CA VAL A 93 -4.54 8.10 -4.86
C VAL A 93 -4.21 6.83 -4.06
N GLY A 94 -3.02 6.25 -4.25
CA GLY A 94 -2.53 5.14 -3.43
C GLY A 94 -2.47 5.47 -1.93
N ILE A 95 -2.20 6.72 -1.55
CA ILE A 95 -2.14 7.14 -0.13
C ILE A 95 -3.49 6.93 0.57
N PRO A 96 -4.60 7.56 0.16
CA PRO A 96 -5.89 7.38 0.83
C PRO A 96 -6.34 5.92 0.80
N VAL A 97 -6.14 5.19 -0.30
CA VAL A 97 -6.48 3.76 -0.40
C VAL A 97 -5.76 2.94 0.67
N VAL A 98 -4.43 3.08 0.79
CA VAL A 98 -3.63 2.36 1.79
C VAL A 98 -4.08 2.74 3.21
N LEU A 99 -4.25 4.04 3.50
CA LEU A 99 -4.65 4.50 4.83
C LEU A 99 -6.02 3.93 5.26
N LEU A 100 -6.98 3.91 4.34
CA LEU A 100 -8.32 3.34 4.58
C LEU A 100 -8.25 1.83 4.83
N VAL A 101 -7.51 1.09 3.99
CA VAL A 101 -7.36 -0.37 4.16
C VAL A 101 -6.69 -0.71 5.49
N VAL A 102 -5.67 0.04 5.89
CA VAL A 102 -5.03 -0.13 7.20
C VAL A 102 -6.01 0.08 8.35
N ARG A 103 -6.81 1.14 8.24
CA ARG A 103 -7.77 1.51 9.28
C ARG A 103 -8.93 0.53 9.40
N TRP A 104 -9.42 0.00 8.27
CA TRP A 104 -10.62 -0.83 8.21
C TRP A 104 -10.30 -2.33 8.24
N ILE A 105 -9.39 -2.81 7.41
CA ILE A 105 -9.01 -4.23 7.35
C ILE A 105 -7.91 -4.54 8.36
N GLY A 106 -6.87 -3.71 8.39
CA GLY A 106 -5.76 -3.83 9.32
C GLY A 106 -6.17 -3.62 10.79
N ARG A 107 -7.30 -2.91 11.04
CA ARG A 107 -7.83 -2.57 12.38
C ARG A 107 -6.74 -2.06 13.33
N ARG A 108 -5.95 -1.12 12.85
CA ARG A 108 -4.93 -0.37 13.59
C ARG A 108 -4.94 1.09 13.13
N PRO A 109 -4.32 2.04 13.86
CA PRO A 109 -4.25 3.44 13.42
C PRO A 109 -3.58 3.56 12.05
N ALA A 110 -4.15 4.35 11.14
CA ALA A 110 -3.67 4.42 9.75
C ALA A 110 -2.22 4.91 9.64
N GLY A 111 -1.84 5.88 10.47
CA GLY A 111 -0.48 6.44 10.49
C GLY A 111 0.61 5.48 10.94
N THR A 112 0.29 4.25 11.37
CA THR A 112 1.31 3.20 11.58
C THR A 112 1.96 2.75 10.27
N VAL A 113 1.38 3.11 9.11
CA VAL A 113 2.06 2.99 7.82
C VAL A 113 3.12 4.07 7.65
N SER A 114 2.96 5.26 8.24
CA SER A 114 3.95 6.32 8.11
C SER A 114 5.20 6.04 8.96
N SER A 115 5.02 5.63 10.21
CA SER A 115 6.12 5.27 11.12
C SER A 115 5.63 4.47 12.33
N VAL A 116 6.56 3.95 13.13
CA VAL A 116 6.29 3.31 14.43
C VAL A 116 5.62 4.25 15.43
N THR A 117 5.73 5.58 15.25
CA THR A 117 5.08 6.58 16.11
C THR A 117 3.66 6.92 15.66
N GLY A 118 3.19 6.33 14.55
CA GLY A 118 1.85 6.57 14.02
C GLY A 118 1.69 7.88 13.24
N ARG A 119 2.79 8.57 12.90
CA ARG A 119 2.80 9.86 12.17
C ARG A 119 4.12 10.09 11.44
N LEU A 120 4.12 10.99 10.45
CA LEU A 120 5.36 11.48 9.86
C LEU A 120 6.11 12.38 10.84
N ARG A 121 7.40 12.12 11.03
CA ARG A 121 8.29 12.94 11.86
C ARG A 121 8.85 14.09 11.02
N TRP A 122 8.08 15.16 10.85
CA TRP A 122 8.39 16.29 9.95
C TRP A 122 9.81 16.86 10.08
N ARG A 123 10.33 17.01 11.31
CA ARG A 123 11.71 17.50 11.54
C ARG A 123 12.76 16.54 10.99
N TRP A 124 12.50 15.24 11.07
CA TRP A 124 13.36 14.20 10.52
C TRP A 124 13.23 14.12 9.00
N LEU A 125 11.99 14.17 8.47
CA LEU A 125 11.74 14.25 7.03
C LEU A 125 12.47 15.44 6.39
N LEU A 126 12.37 16.63 6.98
CA LEU A 126 13.09 17.82 6.49
C LEU A 126 14.61 17.61 6.50
N LEU A 127 15.16 17.04 7.56
CA LEU A 127 16.60 16.73 7.62
C LEU A 127 17.00 15.74 6.52
N CYS A 128 16.17 14.74 6.25
CA CYS A 128 16.38 13.79 5.16
C CYS A 128 16.32 14.49 3.80
N VAL A 129 15.33 15.36 3.53
CA VAL A 129 15.24 16.14 2.28
C VAL A 129 16.46 17.04 2.10
N LEU A 130 16.87 17.78 3.14
CA LEU A 130 18.05 18.64 3.10
C LEU A 130 19.36 17.86 2.95
N THR A 131 19.38 16.57 3.29
CA THR A 131 20.52 15.67 3.06
C THR A 131 20.49 15.09 1.64
N ALA A 132 19.31 14.70 1.14
CA ALA A 132 19.13 14.14 -0.20
C ALA A 132 19.43 15.18 -1.29
N LEU A 133 18.92 16.41 -1.14
CA LEU A 133 19.03 17.46 -2.16
C LEU A 133 20.45 17.68 -2.67
N PRO A 134 21.47 18.00 -1.85
CA PRO A 134 22.82 18.21 -2.35
C PRO A 134 23.48 16.94 -2.91
N VAL A 135 23.15 15.76 -2.35
CA VAL A 135 23.73 14.48 -2.80
C VAL A 135 23.23 14.12 -4.20
N VAL A 136 21.92 14.16 -4.40
CA VAL A 136 21.30 13.80 -5.68
C VAL A 136 21.55 14.90 -6.71
N ALA A 137 21.50 16.19 -6.32
CA ALA A 137 21.82 17.29 -7.24
C ALA A 137 23.28 17.23 -7.73
N LEU A 138 24.22 16.83 -6.88
CA LEU A 138 25.61 16.62 -7.30
C LEU A 138 25.73 15.44 -8.27
N ALA A 139 25.10 14.30 -7.95
CA ALA A 139 25.12 13.13 -8.83
C ALA A 139 24.50 13.44 -10.19
N MET A 140 23.34 14.08 -10.22
CA MET A 140 22.68 14.57 -11.44
C MET A 140 23.54 15.61 -12.16
N GLY A 141 24.16 16.55 -11.44
CA GLY A 141 25.08 17.53 -12.03
C GLY A 141 26.28 16.88 -12.73
N CYS A 142 26.79 15.77 -12.20
CA CYS A 142 27.88 15.01 -12.80
C CYS A 142 27.48 14.29 -14.10
N THR A 143 26.20 13.98 -14.32
CA THR A 143 25.77 13.32 -15.57
C THR A 143 25.93 14.25 -16.78
N PHE A 144 25.82 15.57 -16.59
CA PHE A 144 26.08 16.58 -17.64
C PHE A 144 27.54 16.65 -18.09
N LEU A 145 28.47 15.97 -17.40
CA LEU A 145 29.87 15.85 -17.81
C LEU A 145 30.12 14.65 -18.73
N LEU A 146 29.12 13.80 -18.93
CA LEU A 146 29.20 12.67 -19.85
C LEU A 146 29.19 13.15 -21.31
N PRO A 147 29.92 12.50 -22.23
CA PRO A 147 29.83 12.80 -23.65
C PRO A 147 28.40 12.60 -24.17
N ALA A 148 27.89 13.58 -24.91
CA ALA A 148 26.55 13.57 -25.51
C ALA A 148 26.56 13.02 -26.95
N ASP A 149 27.50 12.14 -27.28
CA ASP A 149 27.78 11.72 -28.66
C ASP A 149 26.54 11.12 -29.33
N GLY A 150 26.00 11.81 -30.34
CA GLY A 150 24.90 11.31 -31.17
C GLY A 150 23.49 11.67 -30.69
N GLU A 151 23.34 12.40 -29.58
CA GLU A 151 22.03 12.87 -29.11
C GLU A 151 21.57 14.12 -29.88
N PRO A 152 20.28 14.23 -30.25
CA PRO A 152 19.72 15.46 -30.80
C PRO A 152 19.99 16.65 -29.87
N GLU A 153 20.26 17.82 -30.43
CA GLU A 153 20.48 19.02 -29.62
C GLU A 153 19.21 19.33 -28.81
N SER A 154 19.33 19.26 -27.48
CA SER A 154 18.20 19.52 -26.59
C SER A 154 17.81 20.99 -26.65
N GLN A 155 16.53 21.25 -27.01
CA GLN A 155 16.00 22.60 -27.07
C GLN A 155 15.40 23.00 -25.73
N TRP A 156 15.82 24.14 -25.20
CA TRP A 156 15.25 24.73 -23.98
C TRP A 156 13.80 25.17 -24.19
N VAL A 157 12.90 24.76 -23.29
CA VAL A 157 11.45 25.02 -23.37
C VAL A 157 11.04 26.47 -23.08
N GLY A 158 11.94 27.28 -22.50
CA GLY A 158 11.67 28.65 -22.08
C GLY A 158 11.15 28.78 -20.63
N TRP A 159 11.51 29.87 -19.97
CA TRP A 159 11.18 30.12 -18.56
C TRP A 159 9.67 30.04 -18.20
N PRO A 160 8.73 30.56 -19.02
CA PRO A 160 7.31 30.50 -18.67
C PRO A 160 6.73 29.08 -18.71
N ALA A 161 7.18 28.24 -19.64
CA ALA A 161 6.75 26.85 -19.71
C ALA A 161 7.38 26.03 -18.58
N PHE A 162 8.70 26.17 -18.40
CA PHE A 162 9.43 25.53 -17.31
C PHE A 162 8.87 25.90 -15.94
N GLY A 163 8.56 27.18 -15.69
CA GLY A 163 8.02 27.64 -14.41
C GLY A 163 6.65 27.03 -14.07
N ARG A 164 5.79 26.82 -15.08
CA ARG A 164 4.50 26.14 -14.90
C ARG A 164 4.69 24.66 -14.59
N ALA A 165 5.56 23.98 -15.35
CA ALA A 165 5.90 22.58 -15.11
C ALA A 165 6.48 22.39 -13.70
N LEU A 166 7.46 23.21 -13.32
CA LEU A 166 8.11 23.14 -12.01
C LEU A 166 7.12 23.36 -10.86
N ALA A 167 6.17 24.29 -11.00
CA ALA A 167 5.13 24.50 -9.99
C ALA A 167 4.26 23.25 -9.77
N VAL A 168 3.86 22.58 -10.86
CA VAL A 168 3.11 21.32 -10.81
C VAL A 168 3.95 20.21 -10.19
N LEU A 169 5.19 20.05 -10.63
CA LEU A 169 6.10 19.00 -10.16
C LEU A 169 6.40 19.13 -8.65
N VAL A 170 6.72 20.34 -8.18
CA VAL A 170 6.98 20.60 -6.75
C VAL A 170 5.76 20.28 -5.89
N LEU A 171 4.54 20.44 -6.42
CA LEU A 171 3.30 20.14 -5.70
C LEU A 171 3.00 18.63 -5.69
N LEU A 172 3.13 17.96 -6.83
CA LEU A 172 2.62 16.60 -7.02
C LEU A 172 3.66 15.50 -6.82
N VAL A 173 4.92 15.71 -7.23
CA VAL A 173 5.99 14.69 -7.11
C VAL A 173 6.21 14.24 -5.66
N PRO A 174 6.22 15.12 -4.63
CA PRO A 174 6.36 14.67 -3.25
C PRO A 174 5.19 13.77 -2.80
N VAL A 175 3.99 14.01 -3.31
CA VAL A 175 2.79 13.22 -2.98
C VAL A 175 2.81 11.89 -3.73
N GLN A 176 3.21 11.89 -5.00
CA GLN A 176 3.41 10.68 -5.81
C GLN A 176 4.47 9.77 -5.19
N ALA A 177 5.67 10.30 -4.92
CA ALA A 177 6.75 9.56 -4.29
C ALA A 177 6.30 9.00 -2.92
N ALA A 178 5.58 9.78 -2.13
CA ALA A 178 4.99 9.28 -0.88
C ALA A 178 3.99 8.14 -1.13
N ALA A 179 3.13 8.22 -2.14
CA ALA A 179 2.16 7.16 -2.43
C ALA A 179 2.84 5.82 -2.71
N GLU A 180 3.88 5.81 -3.53
CA GLU A 180 4.66 4.61 -3.81
C GLU A 180 5.35 4.08 -2.55
N GLU A 181 5.97 4.95 -1.75
CA GLU A 181 6.58 4.54 -0.49
C GLU A 181 5.53 3.96 0.49
N TYR A 182 4.31 4.50 0.54
CA TYR A 182 3.22 3.97 1.34
C TYR A 182 2.73 2.60 0.84
N VAL A 183 2.73 2.35 -0.46
CA VAL A 183 2.34 1.05 -1.04
C VAL A 183 3.45 0.02 -0.79
N PHE A 184 4.67 0.28 -1.25
CA PHE A 184 5.76 -0.69 -1.27
C PHE A 184 6.44 -0.85 0.11
N ARG A 185 6.93 0.27 0.67
CA ARG A 185 7.67 0.26 1.94
C ARG A 185 6.73 0.30 3.13
N GLY A 186 5.51 0.81 2.95
CA GLY A 186 4.44 0.80 3.94
C GLY A 186 3.68 -0.51 3.97
N TRP A 187 2.68 -0.62 3.09
CA TRP A 187 1.70 -1.71 3.09
C TRP A 187 2.34 -3.07 2.80
N LEU A 188 3.02 -3.26 1.68
CA LEU A 188 3.55 -4.55 1.26
C LEU A 188 4.61 -5.09 2.23
N THR A 189 5.54 -4.23 2.66
CA THR A 189 6.57 -4.57 3.66
C THR A 189 5.93 -5.02 4.97
N GLN A 190 4.91 -4.32 5.46
CA GLN A 190 4.25 -4.67 6.70
C GLN A 190 3.39 -5.94 6.57
N THR A 191 2.78 -6.16 5.40
CA THR A 191 2.07 -7.41 5.08
C THR A 191 3.01 -8.60 5.07
N ALA A 192 4.16 -8.51 4.40
CA ALA A 192 5.17 -9.57 4.41
C ALA A 192 5.71 -9.83 5.83
N GLY A 193 6.01 -8.76 6.58
CA GLY A 193 6.46 -8.88 7.97
C GLY A 193 5.38 -9.39 8.94
N ALA A 194 4.10 -9.44 8.54
CA ALA A 194 3.07 -10.16 9.28
C ALA A 194 3.38 -11.67 9.37
N PHE A 195 4.00 -12.24 8.34
CA PHE A 195 4.35 -13.66 8.27
C PHE A 195 5.82 -13.91 8.59
N LEU A 196 6.70 -12.99 8.21
CA LEU A 196 8.15 -13.16 8.27
C LEU A 196 8.74 -12.33 9.42
N ARG A 197 9.71 -12.90 10.15
CA ARG A 197 10.43 -12.18 11.23
C ARG A 197 11.59 -11.37 10.67
N SER A 198 12.30 -11.91 9.68
CA SER A 198 13.44 -11.25 9.05
C SER A 198 12.97 -10.02 8.26
N PRO A 199 13.58 -8.83 8.46
CA PRO A 199 13.28 -7.67 7.63
C PRO A 199 13.62 -7.94 6.17
N TRP A 200 14.78 -8.53 5.87
CA TRP A 200 15.23 -8.79 4.49
C TRP A 200 14.23 -9.61 3.66
N ALA A 201 13.54 -10.56 4.29
CA ALA A 201 12.52 -11.36 3.64
C ALA A 201 11.24 -10.56 3.28
N ALA A 202 11.03 -9.39 3.90
CA ALA A 202 10.01 -8.42 3.51
C ALA A 202 10.54 -7.37 2.51
N LEU A 203 11.80 -6.96 2.64
CA LEU A 203 12.41 -5.88 1.84
C LEU A 203 12.80 -6.31 0.42
N LEU A 204 13.32 -7.52 0.22
CA LEU A 204 13.81 -7.95 -1.10
C LEU A 204 12.66 -8.16 -2.10
N PRO A 205 11.57 -8.87 -1.76
CA PRO A 205 10.47 -9.06 -2.72
C PRO A 205 9.81 -7.74 -3.13
N GLN A 206 9.62 -6.81 -2.18
CA GLN A 206 9.03 -5.51 -2.51
C GLN A 206 9.93 -4.67 -3.42
N ALA A 207 11.26 -4.77 -3.29
CA ALA A 207 12.19 -4.03 -4.14
C ALA A 207 12.12 -4.50 -5.59
N VAL A 208 12.00 -5.82 -5.80
CA VAL A 208 11.80 -6.38 -7.14
C VAL A 208 10.42 -5.98 -7.70
N LEU A 209 9.36 -6.04 -6.89
CA LEU A 209 8.02 -5.59 -7.32
C LEU A 209 8.01 -4.09 -7.67
N PHE A 210 8.76 -3.27 -6.94
CA PHE A 210 8.91 -1.85 -7.23
C PHE A 210 9.59 -1.62 -8.58
N ALA A 211 10.72 -2.30 -8.84
CA ALA A 211 11.40 -2.24 -10.13
C ALA A 211 10.48 -2.71 -11.26
N SER A 212 9.78 -3.84 -11.10
CA SER A 212 8.82 -4.34 -12.08
C SER A 212 7.65 -3.38 -12.35
N ALA A 213 7.22 -2.59 -11.35
CA ALA A 213 6.17 -1.60 -11.53
C ALA A 213 6.62 -0.39 -12.38
N HIS A 214 7.93 -0.16 -12.50
CA HIS A 214 8.51 0.87 -13.38
C HIS A 214 8.80 0.34 -14.79
N GLY A 215 8.62 -0.97 -15.03
CA GLY A 215 8.91 -1.62 -16.30
C GLY A 215 10.18 -2.49 -16.25
N TRP A 216 10.47 -3.15 -17.37
CA TRP A 216 11.66 -4.00 -17.50
C TRP A 216 12.87 -3.24 -18.05
N GLY A 217 12.65 -2.23 -18.89
CA GLY A 217 13.65 -1.31 -19.44
C GLY A 217 14.98 -1.95 -19.81
N THR A 218 16.08 -1.29 -19.44
CA THR A 218 17.42 -1.85 -19.54
C THR A 218 17.75 -2.71 -18.31
N VAL A 219 18.67 -3.67 -18.47
CA VAL A 219 19.16 -4.46 -17.32
C VAL A 219 19.77 -3.57 -16.22
N TRP A 220 20.32 -2.43 -16.60
CA TRP A 220 20.96 -1.49 -15.67
C TRP A 220 19.94 -0.66 -14.92
N GLY A 221 18.97 -0.04 -15.60
CA GLY A 221 17.90 0.72 -14.97
C GLY A 221 17.02 -0.16 -14.08
N PHE A 222 16.69 -1.38 -14.51
CA PHE A 222 15.99 -2.33 -13.64
C PHE A 222 16.80 -2.68 -12.38
N ALA A 223 18.10 -2.97 -12.53
CA ALA A 223 18.97 -3.26 -11.39
C ALA A 223 19.10 -2.07 -10.44
N ASP A 224 19.16 -0.85 -10.97
CA ASP A 224 19.19 0.39 -10.21
C ASP A 224 17.94 0.58 -9.36
N LEU A 225 16.76 0.38 -9.96
CA LEU A 225 15.48 0.40 -9.25
C LEU A 225 15.41 -0.65 -8.12
N VAL A 226 16.01 -1.83 -8.32
CA VAL A 226 16.15 -2.83 -7.26
C VAL A 226 17.07 -2.32 -6.15
N VAL A 227 18.22 -1.72 -6.48
CA VAL A 227 19.15 -1.12 -5.51
C VAL A 227 18.46 -0.02 -4.71
N PHE A 228 17.76 0.90 -5.38
CA PHE A 228 16.93 1.92 -4.76
C PHE A 228 15.88 1.31 -3.83
N GLY A 229 15.14 0.29 -4.31
CA GLY A 229 14.11 -0.41 -3.55
C GLY A 229 14.65 -1.05 -2.26
N VAL A 230 15.84 -1.67 -2.33
CA VAL A 230 16.52 -2.26 -1.17
C VAL A 230 17.00 -1.18 -0.20
N ALA A 231 17.62 -0.11 -0.69
CA ALA A 231 18.11 0.99 0.13
C ALA A 231 16.96 1.73 0.85
N ALA A 232 15.90 2.08 0.12
CA ALA A 232 14.68 2.69 0.64
C ALA A 232 14.00 1.81 1.70
N GLY A 233 13.88 0.50 1.42
CA GLY A 233 13.37 -0.47 2.38
C GLY A 233 14.23 -0.57 3.64
N TRP A 234 15.55 -0.59 3.48
CA TRP A 234 16.49 -0.64 4.60
C TRP A 234 16.40 0.62 5.45
N LEU A 235 16.39 1.80 4.84
CA LEU A 235 16.22 3.09 5.53
C LEU A 235 14.90 3.13 6.31
N THR A 236 13.82 2.65 5.69
CA THR A 236 12.51 2.58 6.33
C THR A 236 12.53 1.70 7.57
N TRP A 237 13.04 0.47 7.44
CA TRP A 237 13.17 -0.45 8.57
C TRP A 237 14.09 0.11 9.65
N ARG A 238 15.22 0.71 9.27
CA ARG A 238 16.25 1.15 10.20
C ARG A 238 15.88 2.40 10.97
N THR A 239 15.15 3.32 10.35
CA THR A 239 14.66 4.57 10.97
C THR A 239 13.28 4.41 11.61
N GLY A 240 12.57 3.31 11.35
CA GLY A 240 11.24 3.04 11.89
C GLY A 240 10.11 3.83 11.21
N GLY A 241 10.30 4.29 9.97
CA GLY A 241 9.29 5.05 9.23
C GLY A 241 9.73 5.42 7.82
N LEU A 242 8.79 5.89 7.01
CA LEU A 242 8.97 6.16 5.58
C LEU A 242 9.75 7.45 5.28
N GLU A 243 10.05 8.28 6.27
CA GLU A 243 10.50 9.66 6.01
C GLU A 243 11.80 9.73 5.21
N ALA A 244 12.75 8.83 5.48
CA ALA A 244 14.02 8.82 4.77
C ALA A 244 13.89 8.33 3.33
N SER A 245 12.99 7.38 3.05
CA SER A 245 12.77 6.91 1.68
C SER A 245 11.95 7.91 0.88
N ILE A 246 10.88 8.48 1.46
CA ILE A 246 10.09 9.56 0.85
C ILE A 246 10.99 10.73 0.44
N ALA A 247 11.91 11.15 1.31
CA ALA A 247 12.82 12.25 1.01
C ALA A 247 13.73 11.95 -0.19
N LEU A 248 14.36 10.78 -0.22
CA LEU A 248 15.24 10.38 -1.33
C LEU A 248 14.46 10.31 -2.63
N HIS A 249 13.33 9.60 -2.61
CA HIS A 249 12.46 9.40 -3.76
C HIS A 249 11.96 10.75 -4.31
N THR A 250 11.44 11.62 -3.44
CA THR A 250 10.95 12.94 -3.83
C THR A 250 12.04 13.76 -4.51
N VAL A 251 13.24 13.82 -3.93
CA VAL A 251 14.34 14.61 -4.48
C VAL A 251 14.83 14.03 -5.81
N ASN A 252 14.96 12.70 -5.90
CA ASN A 252 15.36 12.02 -7.12
C ASN A 252 14.38 12.30 -8.26
N ASN A 253 13.09 12.04 -8.04
CA ASN A 253 12.06 12.29 -9.06
C ASN A 253 11.93 13.77 -9.39
N LEU A 254 11.98 14.67 -8.41
CA LEU A 254 11.82 16.10 -8.68
C LEU A 254 12.96 16.65 -9.55
N LEU A 255 14.19 16.17 -9.33
CA LEU A 255 15.32 16.55 -10.17
C LEU A 255 15.24 15.89 -11.55
N ALA A 256 14.87 14.61 -11.64
CA ALA A 256 14.69 13.92 -12.91
C ALA A 256 13.60 14.58 -13.77
N PHE A 257 12.37 14.70 -13.25
CA PHE A 257 11.29 15.42 -13.92
C PHE A 257 11.62 16.88 -14.19
N GLY A 258 12.41 17.53 -13.32
CA GLY A 258 12.88 18.90 -13.54
C GLY A 258 13.79 19.01 -14.77
N VAL A 259 14.68 18.05 -14.98
CA VAL A 259 15.51 17.98 -16.20
C VAL A 259 14.65 17.71 -17.42
N SER A 260 13.72 16.75 -17.35
CA SER A 260 12.78 16.48 -18.45
C SER A 260 11.91 17.71 -18.79
N ALA A 261 11.44 18.43 -17.77
CA ALA A 261 10.64 19.65 -17.94
C ALA A 261 11.42 20.83 -18.54
N ALA A 262 12.76 20.79 -18.52
CA ALA A 262 13.60 21.81 -19.13
C ALA A 262 13.64 21.72 -20.66
N VAL A 263 13.42 20.53 -21.19
CA VAL A 263 13.59 20.22 -22.62
C VAL A 263 12.22 20.21 -23.31
N VAL A 264 12.16 20.76 -24.52
CA VAL A 264 10.97 20.64 -25.38
C VAL A 264 10.60 19.16 -25.52
N ASP A 265 9.33 18.83 -25.33
CA ASP A 265 8.78 17.47 -25.36
C ASP A 265 9.34 16.49 -24.32
N GLY A 266 10.23 16.92 -23.42
CA GLY A 266 10.87 16.02 -22.44
C GLY A 266 9.89 15.40 -21.43
N LEU A 267 8.73 16.01 -21.19
CA LEU A 267 7.64 15.45 -20.36
C LEU A 267 6.66 14.56 -21.13
N THR A 268 6.82 14.43 -22.44
CA THR A 268 5.97 13.57 -23.29
C THR A 268 6.57 12.19 -23.56
N SER A 269 7.79 11.96 -23.07
CA SER A 269 8.48 10.69 -23.23
C SER A 269 7.79 9.57 -22.42
N ASP A 270 7.66 8.40 -23.03
CA ASP A 270 7.23 7.16 -22.36
C ASP A 270 8.38 6.49 -21.57
N GLU A 271 9.59 7.07 -21.62
CA GLU A 271 10.75 6.56 -20.87
C GLU A 271 10.49 6.61 -19.37
N THR A 272 10.87 5.54 -18.70
CA THR A 272 10.84 5.47 -17.24
C THR A 272 12.25 5.38 -16.68
N ALA A 273 12.36 5.44 -15.35
CA ALA A 273 13.63 5.17 -14.68
C ALA A 273 14.21 3.78 -15.02
N ALA A 274 13.40 2.84 -15.50
CA ALA A 274 13.88 1.52 -15.92
C ALA A 274 14.73 1.59 -17.21
N ASP A 275 14.59 2.64 -18.01
CA ASP A 275 15.29 2.81 -19.29
C ASP A 275 16.68 3.45 -19.14
N ALA A 276 17.08 3.78 -17.91
CA ALA A 276 18.36 4.43 -17.63
C ALA A 276 19.56 3.66 -18.17
N SER A 277 20.52 4.40 -18.75
CA SER A 277 21.80 3.85 -19.21
C SER A 277 22.71 3.51 -18.04
N TRP A 278 23.70 2.62 -18.26
CA TRP A 278 24.62 2.20 -17.20
C TRP A 278 25.43 3.36 -16.61
N GLN A 279 25.71 4.40 -17.41
CA GLN A 279 26.44 5.59 -16.96
C GLN A 279 25.64 6.37 -15.92
N LEU A 280 24.33 6.58 -16.19
CA LEU A 280 23.43 7.25 -15.26
C LEU A 280 23.29 6.44 -13.97
N VAL A 281 23.15 5.11 -14.09
CA VAL A 281 23.04 4.20 -12.96
C VAL A 281 24.27 4.26 -12.04
N VAL A 282 25.49 4.42 -12.57
CA VAL A 282 26.68 4.56 -11.72
C VAL A 282 26.55 5.78 -10.80
N PHE A 283 26.12 6.92 -11.32
CA PHE A 283 25.93 8.13 -10.51
C PHE A 283 24.76 7.97 -9.53
N ASP A 284 23.66 7.34 -9.94
CA ASP A 284 22.51 7.15 -9.07
C ASP A 284 22.83 6.20 -7.89
N VAL A 285 23.44 5.04 -8.15
CA VAL A 285 23.89 4.10 -7.11
C VAL A 285 24.85 4.76 -6.11
N LEU A 286 25.79 5.58 -6.59
CA LEU A 286 26.69 6.34 -5.73
C LEU A 286 25.93 7.35 -4.86
N SER A 287 24.92 8.02 -5.44
CA SER A 287 24.05 8.95 -4.71
C SER A 287 23.24 8.24 -3.63
N ILE A 288 22.64 7.08 -3.95
CA ILE A 288 21.89 6.23 -3.02
C ILE A 288 22.79 5.79 -1.87
N ALA A 289 24.00 5.31 -2.17
CA ALA A 289 24.97 4.86 -1.17
C ALA A 289 25.39 6.01 -0.24
N LEU A 290 25.72 7.18 -0.79
CA LEU A 290 26.12 8.35 -0.02
C LEU A 290 24.97 8.86 0.87
N TYR A 291 23.77 8.98 0.33
CA TYR A 291 22.59 9.38 1.10
C TYR A 291 22.29 8.38 2.22
N THR A 292 22.32 7.08 1.91
CA THR A 292 22.08 6.02 2.89
C THR A 292 23.10 6.07 4.04
N ALA A 293 24.37 6.28 3.71
CA ALA A 293 25.44 6.45 4.70
C ALA A 293 25.24 7.72 5.55
N ALA A 294 24.85 8.83 4.95
CA ALA A 294 24.57 10.09 5.65
C ALA A 294 23.39 9.96 6.62
N VAL A 295 22.30 9.32 6.21
CA VAL A 295 21.16 9.05 7.09
C VAL A 295 21.54 8.09 8.22
N ALA A 296 22.32 7.05 7.93
CA ALA A 296 22.84 6.14 8.95
C ALA A 296 23.71 6.87 9.98
N TRP A 297 24.53 7.83 9.54
CA TRP A 297 25.31 8.71 10.41
C TRP A 297 24.41 9.60 11.28
N TRP A 298 23.41 10.26 10.68
CA TRP A 298 22.43 11.06 11.43
C TRP A 298 21.69 10.24 12.49
N LEU A 299 21.31 9.01 12.17
CA LEU A 299 20.62 8.11 13.11
C LEU A 299 21.48 7.72 14.32
N ARG A 300 22.82 7.76 14.21
CA ARG A 300 23.74 7.58 15.34
C ARG A 300 23.82 8.84 16.22
N ARG A 301 23.65 10.02 15.63
CA ARG A 301 23.71 11.33 16.32
C ARG A 301 22.37 11.74 16.92
N ARG A 302 21.26 11.33 16.30
CA ARG A 302 19.88 11.67 16.69
C ARG A 302 19.07 10.37 16.73
N PRO A 303 19.11 9.63 17.86
CA PRO A 303 18.35 8.40 18.00
C PRO A 303 16.85 8.66 17.82
N LEU A 304 16.22 7.81 17.00
CA LEU A 304 14.78 7.79 16.80
C LEU A 304 14.16 6.57 17.46
N ASP A 305 12.87 6.65 17.76
CA ASP A 305 12.04 5.49 18.04
C ASP A 305 11.95 4.61 16.78
N ARG A 306 12.23 3.31 16.95
CA ARG A 306 12.33 2.32 15.85
C ARG A 306 11.39 1.13 16.02
N THR A 307 10.71 1.06 17.16
CA THR A 307 9.77 -0.01 17.49
C THR A 307 8.52 0.57 18.12
N ALA A 308 7.42 -0.16 18.00
CA ALA A 308 6.18 0.11 18.71
C ALA A 308 5.90 -1.05 19.68
N ALA A 309 5.35 -0.73 20.85
CA ALA A 309 4.91 -1.76 21.80
C ALA A 309 3.73 -2.55 21.20
N ALA A 310 3.82 -3.88 21.17
CA ALA A 310 2.71 -4.74 20.81
C ALA A 310 1.51 -4.52 21.75
N PRO A 311 0.27 -4.78 21.32
CA PRO A 311 -0.87 -4.82 22.24
C PRO A 311 -0.66 -5.90 23.29
N GLN A 312 -1.02 -5.62 24.55
CA GLN A 312 -1.07 -6.68 25.55
C GLN A 312 -2.15 -7.71 25.17
N PRO A 313 -1.87 -9.02 25.32
CA PRO A 313 -2.94 -10.01 25.31
C PRO A 313 -4.02 -9.60 26.33
N PRO A 314 -5.31 -9.90 26.08
CA PRO A 314 -6.32 -9.77 27.11
C PRO A 314 -5.80 -10.45 28.38
N ALA A 315 -5.82 -9.74 29.51
CA ALA A 315 -5.51 -10.38 30.78
C ALA A 315 -6.41 -11.62 30.90
N PRO A 316 -5.88 -12.77 31.37
CA PRO A 316 -6.75 -13.86 31.78
C PRO A 316 -7.84 -13.26 32.67
N LEU A 317 -9.11 -13.55 32.37
CA LEU A 317 -10.20 -13.16 33.28
C LEU A 317 -9.76 -13.58 34.68
N PRO A 318 -9.90 -12.73 35.72
CA PRO A 318 -9.64 -13.13 37.08
C PRO A 318 -10.35 -14.46 37.28
N GLY A 319 -9.56 -15.53 37.47
CA GLY A 319 -10.13 -16.83 37.76
C GLY A 319 -11.09 -16.60 38.92
N TYR A 320 -12.35 -17.02 38.76
CA TYR A 320 -13.25 -17.08 39.89
C TYR A 320 -12.48 -17.70 41.06
N PRO A 321 -12.49 -17.11 42.25
CA PRO A 321 -11.85 -17.69 43.42
C PRO A 321 -12.72 -18.86 43.91
N TYR A 322 -12.87 -19.87 43.07
CA TYR A 322 -13.26 -21.20 43.49
C TYR A 322 -12.04 -22.06 43.24
N GLY A 323 -11.19 -22.11 44.28
CA GLY A 323 -10.66 -23.42 44.65
C GLY A 323 -11.87 -24.32 44.84
N VAL A 324 -12.33 -24.96 43.77
CA VAL A 324 -12.97 -26.25 43.91
C VAL A 324 -11.81 -27.14 44.32
N PRO A 325 -11.78 -27.67 45.55
CA PRO A 325 -10.88 -28.75 45.83
C PRO A 325 -11.25 -29.81 44.79
N VAL A 326 -10.31 -30.15 43.91
CA VAL A 326 -10.41 -31.43 43.20
C VAL A 326 -10.69 -32.44 44.31
N PRO A 327 -11.84 -33.14 44.33
CA PRO A 327 -12.07 -34.15 45.35
C PRO A 327 -10.87 -35.06 45.30
N GLN A 328 -10.11 -35.05 46.38
CA GLN A 328 -8.98 -35.92 46.59
C GLN A 328 -9.50 -37.32 46.24
N GLN A 329 -8.92 -37.90 45.18
CA GLN A 329 -9.35 -39.19 44.69
C GLN A 329 -9.47 -40.13 45.88
N TRP A 330 -10.68 -40.66 46.09
CA TRP A 330 -10.96 -41.61 47.15
C TRP A 330 -9.94 -42.75 47.04
N ALA A 331 -9.21 -43.02 48.12
CA ALA A 331 -8.30 -44.15 48.19
C ALA A 331 -9.11 -45.43 47.93
N GLY A 332 -8.98 -46.00 46.72
CA GLY A 332 -9.78 -47.15 46.31
C GLY A 332 -9.86 -47.47 44.82
N GLN A 333 -9.29 -46.67 43.91
CA GLN A 333 -9.20 -47.04 42.50
C GLN A 333 -7.82 -47.65 42.14
N PRO A 334 -7.78 -48.82 41.45
CA PRO A 334 -6.53 -49.41 41.01
C PRO A 334 -5.82 -48.49 40.01
N GLY A 335 -4.57 -48.14 40.30
CA GLY A 335 -3.74 -47.33 39.43
C GLY A 335 -3.42 -48.04 38.11
N TRP A 336 -3.55 -47.32 37.01
CA TRP A 336 -2.82 -47.62 35.79
C TRP A 336 -1.70 -46.58 35.65
N GLY A 337 -0.47 -47.05 35.83
CA GLY A 337 0.75 -46.26 35.75
C GLY A 337 1.15 -45.89 34.31
N PRO A 338 2.22 -45.09 34.16
CA PRO A 338 2.60 -44.47 32.90
C PRO A 338 3.43 -45.42 32.01
N GLY A 339 3.06 -45.50 30.73
CA GLY A 339 3.92 -46.08 29.70
C GLY A 339 3.17 -46.79 28.57
N ALA A 340 2.88 -46.07 27.49
CA ALA A 340 2.79 -46.68 26.16
C ALA A 340 2.90 -45.61 25.07
N THR A 341 3.92 -45.79 24.25
CA THR A 341 4.25 -45.14 22.98
C THR A 341 3.14 -45.28 21.94
N GLY A 342 2.99 -44.25 21.09
CA GLY A 342 2.46 -44.41 19.73
C GLY A 342 1.18 -43.64 19.42
N ALA A 343 1.31 -42.56 18.65
CA ALA A 343 0.22 -42.14 17.77
C ALA A 343 0.23 -43.04 16.52
N PRO A 344 -0.95 -43.31 15.92
CA PRO A 344 -1.09 -42.95 14.51
C PRO A 344 -2.39 -42.17 14.20
N PRO A 345 -2.50 -41.61 12.98
CA PRO A 345 -3.31 -40.44 12.69
C PRO A 345 -4.46 -40.75 11.73
N TRP A 346 -5.69 -40.91 12.23
CA TRP A 346 -6.95 -40.63 11.51
C TRP A 346 -8.13 -41.11 12.38
N ALA A 347 -8.96 -40.18 12.86
CA ALA A 347 -10.34 -40.46 13.28
C ALA A 347 -11.03 -39.11 13.50
N GLY A 348 -11.50 -38.51 12.41
CA GLY A 348 -12.52 -37.48 12.50
C GLY A 348 -13.88 -38.15 12.71
N ALA A 349 -14.64 -37.67 13.69
CA ALA A 349 -16.11 -37.63 13.68
C ALA A 349 -16.54 -36.63 14.77
N VAL A 350 -16.89 -35.40 14.40
CA VAL A 350 -18.27 -34.88 14.32
C VAL A 350 -19.26 -35.46 15.35
N GLY A 351 -19.84 -34.56 16.15
CA GLY A 351 -21.00 -34.77 17.03
C GLY A 351 -20.68 -34.45 18.49
N ALA A 352 -21.46 -33.70 19.26
CA ALA A 352 -22.70 -32.96 19.04
C ALA A 352 -22.85 -31.97 20.22
N GLY A 353 -23.43 -30.80 19.97
CA GLY A 353 -23.81 -29.85 21.02
C GLY A 353 -25.07 -30.31 21.77
N PRO A 354 -25.30 -29.86 23.02
CA PRO A 354 -26.40 -30.33 23.84
C PRO A 354 -27.60 -29.39 23.74
N TRP A 355 -28.56 -29.69 22.86
CA TRP A 355 -29.95 -29.22 23.02
C TRP A 355 -30.90 -30.31 22.55
N ALA A 356 -31.16 -31.24 23.46
CA ALA A 356 -32.26 -32.17 23.38
C ALA A 356 -33.54 -31.50 23.92
N GLY A 357 -34.66 -31.69 23.23
CA GLY A 357 -35.98 -31.50 23.81
C GLY A 357 -36.96 -30.77 22.90
N GLN A 358 -37.73 -31.51 22.10
CA GLN A 358 -39.20 -31.54 22.20
C GLN A 358 -39.77 -32.55 21.20
N ALA A 359 -40.76 -33.30 21.70
CA ALA A 359 -41.39 -34.45 21.04
C ALA A 359 -42.61 -34.03 20.19
N GLY A 360 -42.91 -34.83 19.17
CA GLY A 360 -44.19 -34.82 18.45
C GLY A 360 -44.23 -35.91 17.36
N PRO A 361 -45.29 -36.75 17.26
CA PRO A 361 -45.17 -38.12 16.73
C PRO A 361 -45.75 -38.31 15.31
N GLY A 362 -45.38 -39.44 14.67
CA GLY A 362 -46.02 -39.98 13.46
C GLY A 362 -44.97 -40.40 12.43
N ALA A 363 -44.52 -41.65 12.47
CA ALA A 363 -45.09 -42.81 11.77
C ALA A 363 -44.30 -43.11 10.47
N ASP A 364 -43.64 -44.27 10.51
CA ASP A 364 -43.47 -45.24 9.43
C ASP A 364 -42.59 -44.89 8.19
N VAL A 365 -41.38 -45.43 8.26
CA VAL A 365 -40.51 -46.03 7.23
C VAL A 365 -41.33 -46.94 6.26
N PRO A 366 -40.92 -47.34 5.01
CA PRO A 366 -39.61 -47.24 4.32
C PRO A 366 -39.58 -46.89 2.80
N LEU A 367 -38.34 -46.61 2.34
CA LEU A 367 -37.62 -47.11 1.14
C LEU A 367 -38.36 -47.25 -0.22
N THR A 368 -37.86 -46.55 -1.24
CA THR A 368 -37.03 -47.15 -2.31
C THR A 368 -36.46 -46.06 -3.24
N ALA A 369 -35.18 -46.19 -3.58
CA ALA A 369 -34.51 -45.52 -4.71
C ALA A 369 -34.60 -46.46 -5.95
N PRO A 370 -33.97 -46.21 -7.12
CA PRO A 370 -33.29 -45.02 -7.65
C PRO A 370 -33.65 -44.74 -9.14
N ASP A 371 -32.84 -43.87 -9.77
CA ASP A 371 -32.51 -43.79 -11.21
C ASP A 371 -33.38 -43.00 -12.19
N GLY A 372 -32.68 -42.20 -13.00
CA GLY A 372 -33.01 -42.05 -14.42
C GLY A 372 -33.18 -40.62 -14.92
N ALA A 373 -32.22 -40.18 -15.74
CA ALA A 373 -32.15 -38.88 -16.37
C ALA A 373 -33.24 -38.64 -17.48
N VAL A 374 -33.81 -37.43 -17.47
CA VAL A 374 -34.03 -36.41 -18.56
C VAL A 374 -34.19 -36.94 -20.02
N PRO A 375 -35.22 -36.55 -20.83
CA PRO A 375 -35.41 -35.17 -21.38
C PRO A 375 -36.89 -34.84 -21.80
N PRO A 376 -37.18 -33.89 -22.73
CA PRO A 376 -37.00 -32.42 -22.74
C PRO A 376 -38.34 -31.63 -22.75
N SER A 377 -38.25 -30.30 -22.76
CA SER A 377 -39.35 -29.31 -22.80
C SER A 377 -40.30 -29.42 -24.01
N PRO A 378 -41.49 -28.79 -23.90
CA PRO A 378 -41.96 -27.92 -24.98
C PRO A 378 -42.34 -26.50 -24.51
N THR A 379 -41.97 -25.56 -25.37
CA THR A 379 -42.28 -24.13 -25.40
C THR A 379 -43.74 -23.83 -25.74
N ALA A 380 -44.17 -22.60 -25.38
CA ALA A 380 -45.17 -21.71 -26.01
C ALA A 380 -46.12 -21.13 -24.95
N GLY A 381 -46.37 -19.83 -24.84
CA GLY A 381 -45.95 -18.67 -25.61
C GLY A 381 -46.81 -17.46 -25.25
N ARG A 382 -46.56 -16.34 -25.97
CA ARG A 382 -47.41 -15.15 -26.18
C ARG A 382 -47.27 -13.95 -25.20
N PRO A 383 -47.58 -12.71 -25.63
CA PRO A 383 -46.76 -11.88 -26.52
C PRO A 383 -46.63 -10.40 -26.08
N GLU A 384 -45.73 -9.67 -26.73
CA GLU A 384 -45.73 -8.20 -26.81
C GLU A 384 -46.82 -7.68 -27.76
N THR A 385 -47.33 -6.47 -27.50
CA THR A 385 -47.90 -5.56 -28.51
C THR A 385 -47.72 -4.11 -28.05
N GLY A 386 -47.15 -3.29 -28.93
CA GLY A 386 -47.15 -1.82 -28.84
C GLY A 386 -48.21 -1.19 -29.74
N THR A 387 -48.38 0.13 -29.61
CA THR A 387 -49.03 1.08 -30.56
C THR A 387 -48.87 2.49 -29.96
N ALA A 388 -48.18 3.45 -30.59
CA ALA A 388 -48.50 4.28 -31.77
C ALA A 388 -49.29 5.58 -31.45
N LEU A 389 -48.70 6.73 -31.84
CA LEU A 389 -49.25 8.11 -31.98
C LEU A 389 -50.25 8.19 -33.16
N PRO A 390 -51.14 9.23 -33.30
CA PRO A 390 -50.84 10.55 -33.96
C PRO A 390 -51.82 11.72 -33.55
N PRO A 391 -52.14 12.79 -34.36
CA PRO A 391 -51.35 13.96 -34.86
C PRO A 391 -51.98 15.40 -34.66
N VAL A 392 -51.12 16.46 -34.75
CA VAL A 392 -51.22 17.82 -35.44
C VAL A 392 -52.45 18.76 -35.18
N SER A 393 -52.33 20.04 -34.75
CA SER A 393 -52.14 21.33 -35.54
C SER A 393 -52.33 22.62 -34.65
N PRO A 394 -52.37 23.89 -35.15
CA PRO A 394 -51.31 24.92 -35.02
C PRO A 394 -51.74 26.30 -34.41
N ASP A 395 -50.78 27.20 -34.15
CA ASP A 395 -50.87 28.70 -34.15
C ASP A 395 -49.43 29.23 -33.92
N ALA A 396 -48.75 30.10 -34.68
CA ALA A 396 -49.03 31.29 -35.52
C ALA A 396 -48.77 32.66 -34.81
N GLY A 397 -47.80 33.42 -35.35
CA GLY A 397 -47.56 34.88 -35.18
C GLY A 397 -46.45 35.24 -34.17
N GLY A 398 -45.27 35.76 -34.53
CA GLY A 398 -44.92 37.01 -35.28
C GLY A 398 -44.50 38.07 -34.24
N ASP A 399 -43.50 38.94 -34.32
CA ASP A 399 -42.65 39.57 -35.34
C ASP A 399 -41.58 40.35 -34.51
N GLY A 400 -40.27 40.40 -34.79
CA GLY A 400 -39.64 41.40 -35.65
C GLY A 400 -38.59 42.29 -34.92
N THR A 401 -37.62 42.79 -35.71
CA THR A 401 -36.67 43.93 -35.52
C THR A 401 -35.31 43.74 -34.81
N ASP A 402 -34.29 43.40 -35.60
CA ASP A 402 -33.19 44.25 -36.14
C ASP A 402 -32.79 45.61 -35.47
N ARG A 403 -31.48 45.91 -35.58
CA ARG A 403 -30.67 47.11 -35.15
C ARG A 403 -30.24 47.13 -33.68
N THR A 404 -28.98 47.35 -33.28
CA THR A 404 -27.79 48.05 -33.83
C THR A 404 -26.50 47.41 -33.36
#